data_AF-A0A373G0Z8-F1
#
_entry.id   AF-A0A373G0Z8-F1
#
_cell.length_a   1.000
_cell.length_b   1.000
_cell.length_c   1.000
_cell.angle_alpha   90.00
_cell.angle_beta   90.00
_cell.angle_gamma   90.00
#
_symmetry.space_group_name_H-M   'P 1'
#
loop_
_entity.id
_entity.type
_entity.pdbx_description
1 polymer ?
#
loop_
_entity_poly.entity_id
_entity_poly.type
_entity_poly.pdbx_seq_one_letter_code
_entity_poly.pdbx_strand_id
1 'polypeptide(L)'
;MDSIERKKTKPYNINEKEILDIVAAKGSYLSSISENLEEVPPHKESSSRAESKKTITDEEVKKYIEALLNNFSSNRRKPLHIDAQVYECISDIVWAVRRKDFTVSGVISRILVEHIKENAGMIKKITGRDYKLLQP
;
A
#
# COMPACT_ATOMS: atom_id res chain seq x y z
N MET A 1 5.95 -25.24 -39.20
CA MET A 1 5.19 -24.43 -38.22
C MET A 1 4.62 -25.42 -37.23
N ASP A 2 5.23 -25.53 -36.06
CA ASP A 2 4.79 -26.47 -35.03
C ASP A 2 3.61 -25.88 -34.24
N SER A 3 2.49 -26.58 -34.30
CA SER A 3 1.25 -26.22 -33.62
C SER A 3 1.37 -26.49 -32.12
N ILE A 4 1.40 -25.44 -31.30
CA ILE A 4 1.33 -25.58 -29.84
C ILE A 4 -0.12 -25.92 -29.46
N GLU A 5 -0.41 -27.20 -29.27
CA GLU A 5 -1.65 -27.67 -28.65
C GLU A 5 -1.71 -27.20 -27.19
N ARG A 6 -2.59 -26.23 -26.91
CA ARG A 6 -2.92 -25.86 -25.53
C ARG A 6 -3.77 -26.97 -24.90
N LYS A 7 -3.18 -27.70 -23.95
CA LYS A 7 -3.90 -28.70 -23.14
C LYS A 7 -5.04 -28.02 -22.38
N LYS A 8 -6.28 -28.44 -22.66
CA LYS A 8 -7.47 -28.06 -21.88
C LYS A 8 -7.42 -28.76 -20.53
N THR A 9 -7.22 -28.04 -19.44
CA THR A 9 -7.32 -28.56 -18.07
C THR A 9 -8.80 -28.71 -17.68
N LYS A 10 -9.19 -29.92 -17.26
CA LYS A 10 -10.54 -30.24 -16.79
C LYS A 10 -10.73 -29.68 -15.37
N PRO A 11 -11.82 -28.95 -15.07
CA PRO A 11 -11.92 -28.17 -13.83
C PRO A 11 -12.29 -28.94 -12.54
N TYR A 12 -12.30 -30.28 -12.52
CA TYR A 12 -12.81 -31.03 -11.35
C TYR A 12 -12.05 -32.33 -11.01
N ASN A 13 -10.73 -32.27 -10.86
CA ASN A 13 -10.03 -33.29 -10.07
C ASN A 13 -8.78 -32.68 -9.44
N ILE A 14 -8.94 -32.12 -8.23
CA ILE A 14 -7.82 -31.64 -7.44
C ILE A 14 -7.22 -32.86 -6.75
N ASN A 15 -6.05 -33.30 -7.20
CA ASN A 15 -5.34 -34.43 -6.62
C ASN A 15 -4.50 -33.95 -5.43
N GLU A 16 -4.98 -34.24 -4.21
CA GLU A 16 -4.31 -33.88 -2.95
C GLU A 16 -2.86 -34.38 -2.90
N LYS A 17 -2.59 -35.57 -3.44
CA LYS A 17 -1.25 -36.16 -3.45
C LYS A 17 -0.25 -35.36 -4.28
N GLU A 18 -0.71 -34.79 -5.41
CA GLU A 18 0.14 -33.98 -6.30
C GLU A 18 0.48 -32.63 -5.66
N ILE A 19 -0.45 -32.05 -4.90
CA ILE A 19 -0.21 -30.83 -4.13
C ILE A 19 0.83 -31.07 -3.03
N LEU A 20 0.71 -32.19 -2.31
CA LEU A 20 1.66 -32.54 -1.24
C LEU A 20 3.08 -32.77 -1.77
N ASP A 21 3.23 -33.41 -2.94
CA ASP A 21 4.54 -33.59 -3.58
C ASP A 21 5.17 -32.24 -3.98
N ILE A 22 4.37 -31.27 -4.48
CA ILE A 22 4.86 -29.92 -4.82
C ILE A 22 5.34 -29.17 -3.57
N VAL A 23 4.61 -29.28 -2.45
CA VAL A 23 4.99 -28.63 -1.18
C VAL A 23 6.26 -29.26 -0.60
N ALA A 24 6.36 -30.59 -0.63
CA ALA A 24 7.55 -31.30 -0.16
C ALA A 24 8.80 -30.93 -0.98
N ALA A 25 8.68 -30.81 -2.30
CA ALA A 25 9.79 -30.40 -3.17
C ALA A 25 10.26 -28.95 -2.93
N LYS A 26 9.37 -28.06 -2.46
CA LYS A 26 9.70 -26.65 -2.19
C LYS A 26 10.30 -26.39 -0.82
N GLY A 27 10.23 -27.33 0.11
CA GLY A 27 10.85 -27.22 1.45
C GLY A 27 12.39 -27.15 1.43
N SER A 28 13.04 -27.47 0.31
CA SER A 28 14.50 -27.51 0.20
C SER A 28 15.17 -26.13 0.03
N TYR A 29 14.45 -25.05 -0.29
CA TYR A 29 15.06 -23.75 -0.61
C TYR A 29 15.29 -22.83 0.60
N LEU A 30 14.82 -23.20 1.79
CA LEU A 30 14.87 -22.33 2.98
C LEU A 30 16.03 -22.63 3.93
N SER A 31 16.85 -23.66 3.69
CA SER A 31 17.87 -24.11 4.65
C SER A 31 19.25 -23.46 4.48
N SER A 32 19.44 -22.49 3.57
CA SER A 32 20.77 -21.98 3.21
C SER A 32 21.00 -20.48 3.45
N ILE A 33 20.21 -19.82 4.31
CA ILE A 33 20.47 -18.42 4.72
C ILE A 33 20.70 -18.32 6.22
N SER A 34 21.59 -19.16 6.75
CA SER A 34 22.00 -19.14 8.16
C SER A 34 23.50 -19.33 8.27
N GLU A 35 24.31 -18.40 7.76
CA GLU A 35 25.71 -18.23 8.21
C GLU A 35 26.34 -16.94 7.67
N ASN A 36 26.39 -15.88 8.48
CA ASN A 36 27.60 -15.08 8.76
C ASN A 36 27.24 -13.80 9.54
N LEU A 37 27.45 -13.85 10.85
CA LEU A 37 27.67 -12.67 11.67
C LEU A 37 29.18 -12.41 11.62
N GLU A 38 29.60 -11.37 10.91
CA GLU A 38 30.95 -10.85 11.02
C GLU A 38 30.90 -9.40 11.51
N GLU A 39 31.64 -9.21 12.60
CA GLU A 39 31.74 -8.05 13.47
C GLU A 39 32.58 -6.95 12.83
N VAL A 40 32.09 -5.70 12.79
CA VAL A 40 32.84 -4.53 12.29
C VAL A 40 32.78 -3.40 13.34
N PRO A 41 33.93 -2.76 13.69
CA PRO A 41 34.12 -1.94 14.90
C PRO A 41 33.56 -0.50 14.80
N PRO A 42 33.51 0.26 15.93
CA PRO A 42 32.67 1.43 16.03
C PRO A 42 33.39 2.70 15.54
N HIS A 43 32.78 3.40 14.58
CA HIS A 43 33.16 4.78 14.27
C HIS A 43 32.17 5.77 14.92
N LYS A 44 32.70 6.50 15.90
CA LYS A 44 32.28 7.87 16.27
C LYS A 44 32.33 8.74 14.99
N GLU A 45 31.47 9.72 14.74
CA GLU A 45 31.01 10.78 15.62
C GLU A 45 29.82 11.53 14.97
N SER A 46 28.85 11.90 15.81
CA SER A 46 27.92 13.04 15.72
C SER A 46 27.37 13.53 14.36
N SER A 47 26.05 13.41 14.19
CA SER A 47 25.25 14.56 13.77
C SER A 47 23.86 14.48 14.42
N SER A 48 23.61 15.47 15.26
CA SER A 48 22.41 15.63 16.06
C SER A 48 21.20 15.96 15.19
N ARG A 49 20.33 14.97 15.00
CA ARG A 49 18.89 15.20 15.05
C ARG A 49 18.33 14.06 15.88
N ALA A 50 18.02 14.34 17.14
CA ALA A 50 17.13 13.50 17.88
C ALA A 50 15.78 13.55 17.15
N GLU A 51 15.62 12.68 16.14
CA GLU A 51 14.30 12.15 15.83
C GLU A 51 13.90 11.42 17.10
N SER A 52 13.22 12.15 17.99
CA SER A 52 12.44 11.53 19.04
C SER A 52 11.63 10.46 18.33
N LYS A 53 11.97 9.19 18.57
CA LYS A 53 11.17 8.03 18.15
C LYS A 53 9.83 8.20 18.85
N LYS A 54 8.95 9.00 18.27
CA LYS A 54 7.63 9.28 18.79
C LYS A 54 6.89 7.97 18.59
N THR A 55 6.68 7.25 19.69
CA THR A 55 5.92 6.01 19.67
C THR A 55 4.54 6.38 19.18
N ILE A 56 4.16 5.86 18.01
CA ILE A 56 2.83 6.10 17.44
C ILE A 56 1.83 5.51 18.43
N THR A 57 0.91 6.35 18.92
CA THR A 57 -0.10 5.89 19.89
C THR A 57 -1.34 5.35 19.16
N ASP A 58 -2.12 4.51 19.85
CA ASP A 58 -3.36 3.96 19.29
C ASP A 58 -4.37 5.07 18.94
N GLU A 59 -4.34 6.19 19.67
CA GLU A 59 -5.16 7.37 19.37
C GLU A 59 -4.74 8.04 18.05
N GLU A 60 -3.44 8.10 17.76
CA GLU A 60 -2.93 8.64 16.49
C GLU A 60 -3.36 7.73 15.31
N VAL A 61 -3.31 6.41 15.49
CA VAL A 61 -3.82 5.43 14.50
C VAL A 61 -5.32 5.61 14.28
N LYS A 62 -6.10 5.70 15.36
CA LYS A 62 -7.55 5.92 15.27
C LYS A 62 -7.88 7.22 14.54
N LYS A 63 -7.18 8.31 14.87
CA LYS A 63 -7.35 9.61 14.21
C LYS A 63 -7.03 9.52 12.71
N TYR A 64 -5.97 8.79 12.35
CA TYR A 64 -5.62 8.55 10.95
C TYR A 64 -6.76 7.83 10.20
N ILE A 65 -7.28 6.75 10.79
CA ILE A 65 -8.40 5.99 10.21
C ILE A 65 -9.64 6.87 10.03
N GLU A 66 -10.01 7.65 11.03
CA GLU A 66 -11.19 8.52 10.96
C GLU A 66 -11.03 9.67 9.95
N ALA A 67 -9.84 10.24 9.83
CA ALA A 67 -9.59 11.38 8.94
C ALA A 67 -9.51 10.96 7.46
N LEU A 68 -8.71 9.94 7.18
CA LEU A 68 -8.24 9.61 5.82
C LEU A 68 -8.94 8.39 5.22
N LEU A 69 -9.29 7.40 6.04
CA LEU A 69 -9.92 6.18 5.54
C LEU A 69 -11.43 6.34 5.32
N ASN A 70 -12.05 7.43 5.78
CA ASN A 70 -13.47 7.70 5.60
C ASN A 70 -13.95 7.64 4.12
N ASN A 71 -15.18 7.17 3.93
CA ASN A 71 -15.73 6.86 2.63
C ASN A 71 -15.92 8.14 1.78
N PHE A 72 -15.23 8.25 0.65
CA PHE A 72 -15.42 9.34 -0.31
C PHE A 72 -16.36 8.88 -1.43
N SER A 73 -17.59 9.38 -1.42
CA SER A 73 -18.57 9.06 -2.47
C SER A 73 -18.57 10.16 -3.54
N SER A 74 -18.19 9.79 -4.75
CA SER A 74 -18.40 10.60 -5.95
C SER A 74 -18.96 9.71 -7.06
N ASN A 75 -20.01 10.20 -7.72
CA ASN A 75 -20.62 9.54 -8.87
C ASN A 75 -19.85 9.79 -10.18
N ARG A 76 -18.92 10.76 -10.20
CA ARG A 76 -18.06 11.07 -11.34
C ARG A 76 -16.65 10.55 -11.08
N ARG A 77 -16.07 9.87 -12.08
CA ARG A 77 -14.76 9.25 -11.99
C ARG A 77 -13.91 9.68 -13.18
N LYS A 78 -12.62 9.96 -12.91
CA LYS A 78 -11.58 10.12 -13.93
C LYS A 78 -10.44 9.16 -13.59
N PRO A 79 -9.86 8.46 -14.58
CA PRO A 79 -8.72 7.60 -14.33
C PRO A 79 -7.51 8.44 -13.92
N LEU A 80 -6.75 7.95 -12.94
CA LEU A 80 -5.50 8.54 -12.47
C LEU A 80 -4.44 7.44 -12.44
N HIS A 81 -3.24 7.75 -12.94
CA HIS A 81 -2.11 6.84 -12.84
C HIS A 81 -1.49 6.95 -11.46
N ILE A 82 -1.20 5.81 -10.85
CA ILE A 82 -0.61 5.71 -9.52
C ILE A 82 0.51 4.68 -9.62
N ASP A 83 1.63 4.99 -8.98
CA ASP A 83 2.74 4.07 -8.88
C ASP A 83 2.31 2.75 -8.21
N ALA A 84 2.88 1.64 -8.65
CA ALA A 84 2.49 0.30 -8.19
C ALA A 84 2.71 0.12 -6.69
N GLN A 85 3.86 0.57 -6.16
CA GLN A 85 4.19 0.42 -4.73
C GLN A 85 3.29 1.31 -3.86
N VAL A 86 2.97 2.51 -4.36
CA VAL A 86 2.02 3.41 -3.67
C VAL A 86 0.62 2.78 -3.63
N TYR A 87 0.18 2.17 -4.73
CA TYR A 87 -1.10 1.48 -4.78
C TYR A 87 -1.15 0.27 -3.84
N GLU A 88 -0.10 -0.54 -3.80
CA GLU A 88 0.03 -1.69 -2.89
C GLU A 88 -0.05 -1.24 -1.44
N CYS A 89 0.73 -0.24 -1.04
CA CYS A 89 0.72 0.32 0.31
C CYS A 89 -0.68 0.80 0.73
N ILE A 90 -1.38 1.56 -0.13
CA ILE A 90 -2.74 2.02 0.17
C ILE A 90 -3.72 0.86 0.25
N SER A 91 -3.56 -0.15 -0.62
CA SER A 91 -4.40 -1.35 -0.61
C SER A 91 -4.25 -2.16 0.68
N ASP A 92 -3.01 -2.31 1.16
CA ASP A 92 -2.70 -3.00 2.41
C ASP A 92 -3.34 -2.29 3.62
N ILE A 93 -3.29 -0.95 3.65
CA ILE A 93 -3.94 -0.15 4.70
C ILE A 93 -5.46 -0.40 4.70
N VAL A 94 -6.11 -0.30 3.53
CA VAL A 94 -7.55 -0.53 3.40
C VAL A 94 -7.92 -1.95 3.83
N TRP A 95 -7.10 -2.93 3.44
CA TRP A 95 -7.28 -4.33 3.79
C TRP A 95 -7.14 -4.59 5.29
N ALA A 96 -6.11 -4.02 5.93
CA ALA A 96 -5.83 -4.19 7.35
C ALA A 96 -6.99 -3.71 8.23
N VAL A 97 -7.69 -2.65 7.82
CA VAL A 97 -8.81 -2.08 8.58
C VAL A 97 -10.10 -2.90 8.43
N ARG A 98 -10.18 -3.80 7.44
CA ARG A 98 -11.27 -4.79 7.26
C ARG A 98 -12.70 -4.23 7.24
N ARG A 99 -12.86 -2.93 6.93
CA ARG A 99 -14.15 -2.26 6.83
C ARG A 99 -14.59 -2.13 5.37
N LYS A 100 -15.85 -2.49 5.10
CA LYS A 100 -16.44 -2.44 3.75
C LYS A 100 -16.60 -1.02 3.21
N ASP A 101 -16.69 -0.04 4.12
CA ASP A 101 -16.85 1.36 3.78
C ASP A 101 -15.53 2.04 3.43
N PHE A 102 -14.40 1.33 3.38
CA PHE A 102 -13.12 1.93 3.04
C PHE A 102 -12.68 1.41 1.67
N THR A 103 -12.34 2.33 0.77
CA THR A 103 -11.94 2.00 -0.59
C THR A 103 -10.64 2.71 -0.93
N VAL A 104 -9.79 2.07 -1.73
CA VAL A 104 -8.53 2.65 -2.22
C VAL A 104 -8.81 3.99 -2.93
N SER A 105 -9.82 4.01 -3.81
CA SER A 105 -10.25 5.25 -4.48
C SER A 105 -10.69 6.33 -3.50
N GLY A 106 -11.32 5.96 -2.38
CA GLY A 106 -11.78 6.89 -1.36
C GLY A 106 -10.62 7.54 -0.62
N VAL A 107 -9.66 6.73 -0.18
CA VAL A 107 -8.43 7.18 0.48
C VAL A 107 -7.65 8.13 -0.42
N ILE A 108 -7.40 7.75 -1.67
CA ILE A 108 -6.68 8.58 -2.64
C ILE A 108 -7.39 9.92 -2.85
N SER A 109 -8.72 9.89 -3.03
CA SER A 109 -9.50 11.12 -3.22
C SER A 109 -9.39 12.04 -2.01
N ARG A 110 -9.38 11.48 -0.79
CA ARG A 110 -9.25 12.25 0.45
C ARG A 110 -7.88 12.89 0.58
N ILE A 111 -6.81 12.13 0.33
CA ILE A 111 -5.43 12.65 0.33
C ILE A 111 -5.29 13.81 -0.66
N LEU A 112 -5.83 13.66 -1.87
CA LEU A 112 -5.77 14.72 -2.88
C LEU A 112 -6.55 15.97 -2.45
N VAL A 113 -7.73 15.80 -1.85
CA VAL A 113 -8.53 16.92 -1.32
C VAL A 113 -7.77 17.66 -0.23
N GLU A 114 -7.19 16.94 0.74
CA GLU A 114 -6.42 17.54 1.83
C GLU A 114 -5.20 18.29 1.30
N HIS A 115 -4.45 17.67 0.38
CA HIS A 115 -3.33 18.33 -0.29
C HIS A 115 -3.78 19.62 -1.00
N ILE A 116 -4.90 19.62 -1.74
CA ILE A 116 -5.36 20.84 -2.41
C ILE A 116 -5.82 21.90 -1.40
N LYS A 117 -6.45 21.50 -0.30
CA LYS A 117 -6.88 22.42 0.77
C LYS A 117 -5.69 23.10 1.44
N GLU A 118 -4.68 22.32 1.83
CA GLU A 118 -3.45 22.83 2.46
C GLU A 118 -2.66 23.76 1.53
N ASN A 119 -2.69 23.46 0.23
CA ASN A 119 -1.90 24.19 -0.78
C ASN A 119 -2.74 25.21 -1.59
N ALA A 120 -3.95 25.55 -1.14
CA ALA A 120 -4.90 26.36 -1.89
C ALA A 120 -4.34 27.72 -2.34
N GLY A 121 -3.56 28.39 -1.47
CA GLY A 121 -2.94 29.66 -1.78
C GLY A 121 -1.91 29.58 -2.93
N MET A 122 -1.09 28.51 -2.94
CA MET A 122 -0.12 28.28 -4.01
C MET A 122 -0.83 27.90 -5.32
N ILE A 123 -1.84 27.03 -5.26
CA ILE A 123 -2.63 26.64 -6.42
C ILE A 123 -3.36 27.84 -7.03
N LYS A 124 -3.87 28.76 -6.21
CA LYS A 124 -4.47 30.01 -6.68
C LYS A 124 -3.47 30.89 -7.42
N LYS A 125 -2.23 31.00 -6.93
CA LYS A 125 -1.16 31.73 -7.62
C LYS A 125 -0.81 31.12 -8.99
N ILE A 126 -0.79 29.79 -9.09
CA ILE A 126 -0.43 29.08 -10.34
C ILE A 126 -1.58 29.11 -11.36
N THR A 127 -2.81 28.84 -10.90
CA THR A 127 -3.96 28.62 -11.80
C THR A 127 -4.81 29.87 -12.02
N GLY A 128 -4.62 30.91 -11.21
CA GLY A 128 -5.48 32.10 -11.17
C GLY A 128 -6.91 31.84 -10.67
N ARG A 129 -7.21 30.61 -10.22
CA ARG A 129 -8.56 30.16 -9.86
C ARG A 129 -8.69 29.86 -8.39
N ASP A 130 -9.89 30.09 -7.87
CA ASP A 130 -10.26 29.75 -6.50
C ASP A 130 -11.16 28.50 -6.51
N TYR A 131 -10.64 27.38 -6.01
CA TYR A 131 -11.36 26.12 -5.97
C TYR A 131 -11.99 25.94 -4.59
N LYS A 132 -13.32 26.14 -4.49
CA LYS A 132 -14.10 25.79 -3.30
C LYS A 132 -14.28 24.27 -3.23
N LEU A 133 -13.25 23.56 -2.76
CA LEU A 133 -13.35 22.11 -2.55
C LEU A 133 -13.93 21.80 -1.18
N LEU A 134 -15.14 21.19 -1.21
CA LEU A 134 -15.83 20.58 -0.07
C LEU A 134 -15.93 21.50 1.15
N GLN A 135 -16.91 22.42 1.09
CA GLN A 135 -17.63 22.80 2.30
C GLN A 135 -18.30 21.53 2.87
N PRO A 136 -18.34 21.38 4.21
CA PRO A 136 -18.93 20.21 4.85
C PRO A 136 -20.36 19.93 4.38
#